data_AF-A0A529F916-F1
#
_entry.id   AF-A0A529F916-F1
#
_cell.length_a   1.000
_cell.length_b   1.000
_cell.length_c   1.000
_cell.angle_alpha   90.00
_cell.angle_beta   90.00
_cell.angle_gamma   90.00
#
_symmetry.space_group_name_H-M   'P 1'
#
loop_
_entity.id
_entity.type
_entity.pdbx_description
1 polymer ?
#
loop_
_entity_poly.entity_id
_entity_poly.type
_entity_poly.pdbx_seq_one_letter_code
_entity_poly.pdbx_strand_id
1 'polypeptide(L)'
;LLQTALDVISETGAEITPTNSGIRVRRNGAGIAPVDVTTAPFPAFPTDLQAQFMGLMTMAKGKSRITETIFENRFMHVQELARLGAHITLSGQTAIVDGVAKL
;
A
#
# COMPACT_ATOMS: atom_id res chain seq x y z
N LEU A 1 -10.21 -6.55 13.75
CA LEU A 1 -10.69 -6.14 12.41
C LEU A 1 -9.57 -5.62 11.53
N LEU A 2 -8.69 -4.72 12.00
CA LEU A 2 -7.63 -4.12 11.17
C LEU A 2 -6.23 -4.70 11.37
N GLN A 3 -6.07 -5.76 12.17
CA GLN A 3 -4.74 -6.24 12.60
C GLN A 3 -3.81 -6.50 11.41
N THR A 4 -4.26 -7.27 10.41
CA THR A 4 -3.45 -7.56 9.21
C THR A 4 -3.07 -6.31 8.42
N ALA A 5 -3.94 -5.30 8.34
CA ALA A 5 -3.59 -4.04 7.69
C ALA A 5 -2.54 -3.25 8.49
N LEU A 6 -2.61 -3.28 9.82
CA LEU A 6 -1.62 -2.65 10.70
C LEU A 6 -0.28 -3.39 10.64
N ASP A 7 -0.29 -4.71 10.57
CA ASP A 7 0.94 -5.51 10.43
C ASP A 7 1.65 -5.14 9.12
N VAL A 8 0.91 -5.11 8.00
CA VAL A 8 1.43 -4.66 6.68
C VAL A 8 1.96 -3.23 6.71
N ILE A 9 1.27 -2.30 7.39
CA ILE A 9 1.76 -0.91 7.53
C ILE A 9 3.04 -0.89 8.36
N SER A 10 3.17 -1.74 9.37
CA SER A 10 4.37 -1.83 10.21
C SER A 10 5.58 -2.32 9.41
N GLU A 11 5.39 -3.24 8.46
CA GLU A 11 6.42 -3.70 7.54
C GLU A 11 7.01 -2.58 6.66
N THR A 12 6.23 -1.51 6.41
CA THR A 12 6.74 -0.32 5.69
C THR A 12 7.75 0.51 6.49
N GLY A 13 8.00 0.14 7.76
CA GLY A 13 8.81 0.91 8.71
C GLY A 13 8.00 1.91 9.54
N ALA A 14 6.67 1.77 9.57
CA ALA A 14 5.84 2.56 10.47
C ALA A 14 5.81 1.96 11.87
N GLU A 15 5.92 2.80 12.89
CA GLU A 15 5.66 2.44 14.27
C GLU A 15 4.18 2.60 14.55
N ILE A 16 3.53 1.52 14.99
CA ILE A 16 2.12 1.49 15.33
C ILE A 16 1.99 1.27 16.84
N THR A 17 1.43 2.26 17.52
CA THR A 17 1.25 2.22 18.98
C THR A 17 -0.24 2.33 19.32
N PRO A 18 -0.84 1.31 19.94
CA PRO A 18 -2.17 1.42 20.53
C PRO A 18 -2.17 2.48 21.64
N THR A 19 -3.26 3.21 21.75
CA THR A 19 -3.51 4.20 22.79
C THR A 19 -4.89 3.96 23.39
N ASN A 20 -5.19 4.57 24.54
CA ASN A 20 -6.49 4.41 25.21
C ASN A 20 -7.70 4.81 24.34
N SER A 21 -7.50 5.64 23.31
CA SER A 21 -8.56 6.19 22.46
C SER A 21 -8.37 5.92 20.96
N GLY A 22 -7.44 5.05 20.57
CA GLY A 22 -7.17 4.78 19.15
C GLY A 22 -5.74 4.30 18.89
N ILE A 23 -5.24 4.60 17.69
CA ILE A 23 -3.93 4.14 17.23
C ILE A 23 -3.09 5.35 16.80
N ARG A 24 -1.83 5.38 17.20
CA ARG A 24 -0.82 6.31 16.71
C ARG A 24 0.06 5.63 15.69
N VAL A 25 0.23 6.24 14.52
CA VAL A 25 1.13 5.78 13.45
C VAL A 25 2.21 6.84 13.24
N ARG A 26 3.48 6.42 13.30
CA ARG A 26 4.64 7.31 13.06
C ARG A 26 5.61 6.66 12.10
N ARG A 27 6.35 7.47 11.33
CA ARG A 27 7.52 6.97 10.58
C ARG A 27 8.70 6.81 11.54
N ASN A 28 9.46 5.73 11.37
CA ASN A 28 10.70 5.48 12.13
C ASN A 28 11.89 6.34 11.64
N GLY A 29 11.72 7.14 10.59
CA GLY A 29 12.76 8.01 10.02
C GLY A 29 13.64 7.37 8.93
N ALA A 30 13.57 6.05 8.72
CA ALA A 30 14.39 5.34 7.74
C ALA A 30 13.89 5.46 6.27
N GLY A 31 12.67 5.95 6.06
CA GLY A 31 12.01 6.00 4.76
C GLY A 31 10.68 5.25 4.81
N ILE A 32 10.17 4.83 3.65
CA ILE A 32 9.09 3.83 3.54
C ILE A 32 9.72 2.64 2.85
N ALA A 33 9.64 1.46 3.45
CA ALA A 33 10.07 0.22 2.81
C ALA A 33 9.00 -0.24 1.80
N PRO A 34 9.41 -0.79 0.65
CA PRO A 34 8.47 -1.40 -0.28
C PRO A 34 7.90 -2.69 0.34
N VAL A 35 6.61 -2.91 0.17
CA VAL A 35 5.89 -4.06 0.74
C VAL A 35 4.93 -4.62 -0.30
N ASP A 36 5.00 -5.93 -0.50
CA ASP A 36 4.13 -6.64 -1.42
C ASP A 36 2.84 -7.05 -0.69
N VAL A 37 1.68 -6.83 -1.31
CA VAL A 37 0.38 -7.23 -0.75
C VAL A 37 -0.48 -7.96 -1.77
N THR A 38 -1.24 -8.93 -1.30
CA THR A 38 -2.30 -9.59 -2.06
C THR A 38 -3.60 -9.43 -1.29
N THR A 39 -4.63 -8.88 -1.93
CA THR A 39 -5.95 -8.76 -1.30
C THR A 39 -6.60 -10.13 -1.21
N ALA A 40 -7.38 -10.36 -0.15
CA ALA A 40 -8.17 -11.58 0.03
C ALA A 40 -9.31 -11.32 1.03
N PRO A 41 -10.31 -12.23 1.15
CA PRO A 41 -11.37 -12.07 2.14
C PRO A 41 -10.81 -11.99 3.56
N PHE A 42 -11.56 -11.36 4.46
CA PHE A 42 -11.21 -11.25 5.87
C PHE A 42 -10.82 -12.63 6.44
N PRO A 43 -9.70 -12.77 7.18
CA PRO A 43 -8.92 -11.72 7.85
C PRO A 43 -7.74 -11.14 7.05
N ALA A 44 -7.56 -11.49 5.78
CA ALA A 44 -6.42 -11.03 4.98
C ALA A 44 -6.48 -9.52 4.65
N PHE A 45 -5.51 -9.03 3.87
CA PHE A 45 -5.44 -7.62 3.51
C PHE A 45 -6.69 -7.20 2.72
N PRO A 46 -7.45 -6.21 3.18
CA PRO A 46 -8.74 -5.87 2.58
C PRO A 46 -8.55 -5.07 1.30
N THR A 47 -9.31 -5.44 0.27
CA THR A 47 -9.37 -4.72 -1.02
C THR A 47 -9.75 -3.24 -0.89
N ASP A 48 -10.48 -2.86 0.17
CA ASP A 48 -10.84 -1.46 0.43
C ASP A 48 -9.67 -0.56 0.86
N LEU A 49 -8.53 -1.15 1.27
CA LEU A 49 -7.31 -0.42 1.62
C LEU A 49 -6.25 -0.45 0.50
N GLN A 50 -6.50 -1.20 -0.57
CA GLN A 50 -5.56 -1.42 -1.66
C GLN A 50 -5.12 -0.11 -2.34
N ALA A 51 -6.07 0.77 -2.66
CA ALA A 51 -5.77 2.01 -3.38
C ALA A 51 -4.96 3.00 -2.54
N GLN A 52 -5.29 3.14 -1.26
CA GLN A 52 -4.59 3.99 -0.30
C GLN A 52 -3.18 3.46 -0.05
N PHE A 53 -3.04 2.13 0.05
CA PHE A 53 -1.73 1.49 0.17
C PHE A 53 -0.86 1.67 -1.07
N MET A 54 -1.44 1.59 -2.27
CA MET A 54 -0.74 1.94 -3.51
C MET A 54 -0.20 3.35 -3.47
N GLY A 55 -1.00 4.32 -3.00
CA GLY A 55 -0.55 5.69 -2.78
C GLY A 55 0.68 5.77 -1.87
N LEU A 56 0.70 5.02 -0.77
CA LEU A 56 1.89 4.94 0.10
C LEU A 56 3.11 4.33 -0.62
N MET A 57 2.90 3.27 -1.39
CA MET A 57 3.97 2.57 -2.11
C MET A 57 4.61 3.41 -3.21
N THR A 58 3.91 4.41 -3.76
CA THR A 58 4.54 5.38 -4.68
C THR A 58 5.70 6.15 -4.03
N MET A 59 5.76 6.21 -2.70
CA MET A 59 6.83 6.89 -1.95
C MET A 59 7.81 5.91 -1.28
N ALA A 60 7.70 4.62 -1.58
CA ALA A 60 8.58 3.58 -1.04
C ALA A 60 9.99 3.63 -1.66
N LYS A 61 11.01 3.15 -0.94
CA LYS A 61 12.36 3.00 -1.47
C LYS A 61 12.52 1.66 -2.17
N GLY A 62 11.97 1.55 -3.38
CA GLY A 62 12.07 0.35 -4.22
C GLY A 62 10.75 -0.03 -4.87
N LYS A 63 10.65 -1.29 -5.29
CA LYS A 63 9.50 -1.84 -6.01
C LYS A 63 8.59 -2.64 -5.11
N SER A 64 7.30 -2.40 -5.23
CA SER A 64 6.25 -3.11 -4.50
C SER A 64 5.26 -3.74 -5.48
N ARG A 65 4.70 -4.89 -5.13
CA ARG A 65 3.66 -5.59 -5.91
C ARG A 65 2.35 -5.60 -5.14
N ILE A 66 1.29 -5.16 -5.82
CA ILE A 66 -0.06 -5.13 -5.26
C ILE A 66 -0.93 -5.99 -6.15
N THR A 67 -1.38 -7.14 -5.64
CA THR A 67 -2.24 -8.08 -6.37
C THR A 67 -3.67 -7.98 -5.84
N GLU A 68 -4.61 -7.65 -6.72
CA GLU A 68 -6.04 -7.62 -6.41
C GLU A 68 -6.69 -8.95 -6.82
N THR A 69 -7.40 -9.61 -5.90
CA THR A 69 -8.07 -10.90 -6.17
C THR A 69 -9.59 -10.88 -5.96
N ILE A 70 -10.13 -9.80 -5.36
CA ILE A 70 -11.55 -9.71 -5.00
C ILE A 70 -12.37 -9.06 -6.10
N PHE A 71 -11.82 -8.04 -6.77
CA PHE A 71 -12.52 -7.28 -7.80
C PHE A 71 -11.70 -7.19 -9.08
N GLU A 72 -12.33 -7.57 -10.19
CA GLU A 72 -11.76 -7.34 -11.51
C GLU A 72 -11.70 -5.83 -11.82
N ASN A 73 -10.66 -5.38 -12.51
CA ASN A 73 -10.50 -4.01 -13.00
C ASN A 73 -10.46 -2.89 -11.93
N ARG A 74 -10.01 -3.19 -10.69
CA ARG A 74 -9.97 -2.19 -9.59
C ARG A 74 -8.79 -1.19 -9.64
N PHE A 75 -8.08 -1.06 -10.77
CA PHE A 75 -6.91 -0.16 -10.90
C PHE A 75 -7.23 1.19 -11.56
N MET A 76 -8.47 1.68 -11.51
CA MET A 76 -8.85 2.96 -12.15
C MET A 76 -8.06 4.18 -11.62
N HIS A 77 -7.65 4.15 -10.35
CA HIS A 77 -6.85 5.21 -9.73
C HIS A 77 -5.40 5.28 -10.23
N VAL A 78 -4.89 4.24 -10.90
CA VAL A 78 -3.50 4.19 -11.39
C VAL A 78 -3.24 5.31 -12.40
N GLN A 79 -4.20 5.62 -13.26
CA GLN A 79 -4.05 6.68 -14.25
C GLN A 79 -3.86 8.06 -13.60
N GLU A 80 -4.62 8.34 -12.54
CA GLU A 80 -4.51 9.61 -11.82
C GLU A 80 -3.21 9.68 -11.01
N LEU A 81 -2.76 8.58 -10.41
CA LEU A 81 -1.43 8.52 -9.78
C LEU A 81 -0.31 8.75 -10.81
N ALA A 82 -0.42 8.17 -12.01
CA ALA A 82 0.56 8.36 -13.08
C ALA A 82 0.60 9.82 -13.55
N ARG A 83 -0.54 10.53 -13.59
CA ARG A 83 -0.60 11.98 -13.87
C ARG A 83 0.10 12.82 -12.81
N LEU A 84 0.19 12.31 -11.58
CA LEU A 84 0.98 12.89 -10.49
C LEU A 84 2.44 12.41 -10.49
N GLY A 85 2.90 11.72 -11.55
CA GLY A 85 4.30 11.28 -11.65
C GLY A 85 4.61 9.94 -10.98
N ALA A 86 3.61 9.17 -10.55
CA ALA A 86 3.84 7.82 -10.07
C ALA A 86 4.27 6.88 -11.20
N HIS A 87 5.19 5.97 -10.92
CA HIS A 87 5.65 4.95 -11.87
C HIS A 87 4.99 3.60 -11.54
N ILE A 88 3.95 3.25 -12.28
CA ILE A 88 3.14 2.04 -12.01
C ILE A 88 2.93 1.25 -13.31
N THR A 89 3.25 -0.03 -13.28
CA THR A 89 3.02 -0.97 -14.39
C THR A 89 1.95 -1.97 -14.01
N LEU A 90 0.96 -2.17 -14.87
CA LEU A 90 -0.09 -3.17 -14.69
C LEU A 90 0.24 -4.46 -15.45
N SER A 91 0.04 -5.61 -14.80
CA SER A 91 0.19 -6.94 -15.36
C SER A 91 -0.96 -7.82 -14.87
N GLY A 92 -2.03 -7.88 -15.67
CA GLY A 92 -3.28 -8.55 -15.28
C GLY A 92 -3.84 -7.93 -14.01
N GLN A 93 -3.95 -8.72 -12.95
CA GLN A 93 -4.47 -8.31 -11.64
C GLN A 93 -3.39 -7.82 -10.65
N THR A 94 -2.15 -7.68 -11.11
CA THR A 94 -1.04 -7.17 -10.29
C THR A 94 -0.56 -5.82 -10.81
N ALA A 95 -0.42 -4.87 -9.90
CA ALA A 95 0.27 -3.61 -10.12
C ALA A 95 1.68 -3.66 -9.53
N ILE A 96 2.67 -3.27 -10.31
CA ILE A 96 4.06 -3.09 -9.88
C ILE A 96 4.28 -1.59 -9.72
N VAL A 97 4.51 -1.15 -8.48
CA VAL A 97 4.73 0.25 -8.12
C VAL A 97 6.23 0.45 -7.90
N ASP A 98 6.86 1.29 -8.71
CA ASP A 98 8.24 1.74 -8.50
C ASP A 98 8.19 3.08 -7.75
N GLY A 99 8.72 3.09 -6.52
CA GLY A 99 8.64 4.27 -5.69
C GLY A 99 9.49 5.42 -6.23
N VAL A 100 8.96 6.64 -6.13
CA VAL A 100 9.56 7.87 -6.64
C VAL A 100 9.94 8.81 -5.49
N ALA A 101 10.88 9.72 -5.75
CA ALA A 101 11.32 10.69 -4.75
C ALA A 101 10.22 11.74 -4.42
N LYS A 102 9.32 12.01 -5.37
CA LYS A 102 8.26 13.01 -5.26
C LYS A 102 7.12 12.72 -6.26
N LEU A 103 5.89 12.97 -5.84
CA LEU A 103 4.69 13.15 -6.67
C LEU A 103 4.41 14.64 -6.90
#